data_AF-A0A3E3HZE4-F1
#
_entry.id   AF-A0A3E3HZE4-F1
#
_cell.length_a   1.000
_cell.length_b   1.000
_cell.length_c   1.000
_cell.angle_alpha   90.00
_cell.angle_beta   90.00
_cell.angle_gamma   90.00
#
_symmetry.space_group_name_H-M   'P 1'
#
loop_
_entity.id
_entity.type
_entity.pdbx_description
1 polymer ?
#
loop_
_entity_poly.entity_id
_entity_poly.type
_entity_poly.pdbx_seq_one_letter_code
_entity_poly.pdbx_strand_id
1 'polypeptide(L)'
;MKPCKRWLLLFCSILLAGFLAIAAIVIYVDPFFQYHKPLAYFPYKVDNQLSQNPGMARRLDYDSVLLGSSMTASFDTDWFTEVMGLQTVKLSYNGAFPKDEANIMDIIFDAKGDSVKKIFMAVDQGAFSADTETTKYPIPEYLYDKNPFNNVQYLFNKDVLLNYIFKPLVDPTERTDWTQLYKPWWTDQYYTKANVLMYYVPAEEAEEEMPEDAFVSGIQANLEANIIPFVEAHPETEFIFWYPPYSILYWNDVMRQKELDAVIRELDYMTEKLLAYDNVRVFCFQNNRDIVCNLNNYADYTHYHADVCRYIVECFENGEGELTEDNYKAVLEDLRELAAGYDYEAIYDNWYD
;
A
#
# COMPACT_ATOMS: atom_id res chain seq x y z
N MET A 1 -53.75 7.59 31.25
CA MET A 1 -52.34 7.99 31.54
C MET A 1 -51.42 6.86 32.02
N LYS A 2 -51.82 5.92 32.89
CA LYS A 2 -50.98 4.77 33.31
C LYS A 2 -50.62 3.74 32.20
N PRO A 3 -51.50 3.39 31.23
CA PRO A 3 -51.15 2.41 30.20
C PRO A 3 -50.17 2.98 29.15
N CYS A 4 -50.30 4.24 28.76
CA CYS A 4 -49.38 4.90 27.81
C CYS A 4 -47.94 4.92 28.33
N LYS A 5 -47.72 5.15 29.63
CA LYS A 5 -46.38 5.09 30.25
C LYS A 5 -45.78 3.68 30.19
N ARG A 6 -46.59 2.63 30.42
CA ARG A 6 -46.13 1.24 30.33
C ARG A 6 -45.76 0.85 28.90
N TRP A 7 -46.58 1.23 27.92
CA TRP A 7 -46.29 0.98 26.51
C TRP A 7 -45.07 1.76 26.02
N LEU A 8 -44.89 3.01 26.44
CA LEU A 8 -43.70 3.79 26.11
C LEU A 8 -42.44 3.16 26.71
N LEU A 9 -42.48 2.76 27.99
CA LEU A 9 -41.35 2.07 28.63
C LEU A 9 -41.03 0.75 27.93
N LEU A 10 -42.05 -0.03 27.56
CA LEU A 10 -41.86 -1.29 26.84
C LEU A 10 -41.22 -1.03 25.46
N PHE A 11 -41.73 -0.07 24.70
CA PHE A 11 -41.16 0.32 23.41
C PHE A 11 -39.70 0.76 23.52
N CYS A 12 -39.39 1.67 24.45
CA CYS A 12 -38.02 2.11 24.70
C CYS A 12 -37.11 0.96 25.16
N SER A 13 -37.63 0.01 25.93
CA SER A 13 -36.86 -1.16 26.39
C SER A 13 -36.55 -2.10 25.23
N ILE A 14 -37.52 -2.37 24.35
CA ILE A 14 -37.31 -3.20 23.14
C ILE A 14 -36.33 -2.52 22.19
N LEU A 15 -36.46 -1.22 21.98
CA LEU A 15 -35.55 -0.43 21.15
C LEU A 15 -34.12 -0.48 21.71
N LEU A 16 -33.94 -0.24 23.01
CA LEU A 16 -32.65 -0.31 23.68
C LEU A 16 -32.05 -1.72 23.60
N ALA A 17 -32.87 -2.76 23.83
CA ALA A 17 -32.43 -4.14 23.68
C ALA A 17 -31.97 -4.44 22.24
N GLY A 18 -32.66 -3.90 21.24
CA GLY A 18 -32.26 -4.01 19.83
C GLY A 18 -30.90 -3.36 19.55
N PHE A 19 -30.67 -2.14 20.04
CA PHE A 19 -29.37 -1.49 19.91
C PHE A 19 -28.26 -2.26 20.64
N LEU A 20 -28.51 -2.71 21.87
CA LEU A 20 -27.54 -3.52 22.60
C LEU A 20 -27.23 -4.84 21.90
N ALA A 21 -28.22 -5.48 21.26
CA ALA A 21 -28.01 -6.69 20.47
C ALA A 21 -27.16 -6.41 19.22
N ILE A 22 -27.42 -5.32 18.49
CA ILE A 22 -26.59 -4.92 17.33
C ILE A 22 -25.15 -4.65 17.77
N ALA A 23 -24.96 -3.85 18.82
CA ALA A 23 -23.63 -3.56 19.34
C ALA A 23 -22.91 -4.84 19.79
N ALA A 24 -23.60 -5.75 20.47
CA ALA A 24 -23.02 -7.04 20.87
C ALA A 24 -22.59 -7.89 19.67
N ILE A 25 -23.39 -7.93 18.60
CA ILE A 25 -23.04 -8.64 17.36
C ILE A 25 -21.80 -8.01 16.71
N VAL A 26 -21.77 -6.68 16.57
CA VAL A 26 -20.64 -5.98 15.95
C VAL A 26 -19.37 -6.14 16.78
N ILE A 27 -19.43 -6.04 18.12
CA ILE A 27 -18.28 -6.24 19.00
C ILE A 27 -17.79 -7.69 18.98
N TYR A 28 -18.71 -8.65 18.86
CA TYR A 28 -18.37 -10.08 18.86
C TYR A 28 -17.75 -10.54 17.54
N VAL A 29 -18.27 -10.06 16.41
CA VAL A 29 -17.74 -10.43 15.09
C VAL A 29 -16.55 -9.55 14.73
N ASP A 30 -16.64 -8.25 15.03
CA ASP A 30 -15.58 -7.25 14.84
C ASP A 30 -14.92 -7.30 13.45
N PRO A 31 -15.68 -7.11 12.36
CA PRO A 31 -15.14 -7.21 11.00
C PRO A 31 -14.03 -6.20 10.66
N PHE A 32 -13.85 -5.15 11.47
CA PHE A 32 -12.80 -4.15 11.33
C PHE A 32 -11.72 -4.30 12.40
N PHE A 33 -11.76 -5.37 13.19
CA PHE A 33 -10.72 -5.78 14.14
C PHE A 33 -10.35 -4.70 15.17
N GLN A 34 -11.32 -3.89 15.60
CA GLN A 34 -11.10 -2.80 16.54
C GLN A 34 -10.97 -3.31 17.99
N TYR A 35 -11.69 -4.39 18.31
CA TYR A 35 -11.81 -4.95 19.66
C TYR A 35 -10.95 -6.19 19.88
N HIS A 36 -10.84 -7.09 18.90
CA HIS A 36 -10.11 -8.35 19.04
C HIS A 36 -9.53 -8.86 17.72
N LYS A 37 -8.67 -9.89 17.82
CA LYS A 37 -8.14 -10.60 16.66
C LYS A 37 -9.25 -11.36 15.91
N PRO A 38 -9.10 -11.62 14.61
CA PRO A 38 -10.12 -12.30 13.81
C PRO A 38 -10.55 -13.63 14.43
N LEU A 39 -11.85 -13.91 14.39
CA LEU A 39 -12.39 -15.22 14.73
C LEU A 39 -12.02 -16.25 13.66
N ALA A 40 -11.30 -17.31 14.03
CA ALA A 40 -10.77 -18.30 13.08
C ALA A 40 -11.82 -18.98 12.19
N TYR A 41 -13.08 -19.07 12.64
CA TYR A 41 -14.16 -19.71 11.89
C TYR A 41 -15.00 -18.73 11.06
N PHE A 42 -14.83 -17.41 11.24
CA PHE A 42 -15.67 -16.43 10.58
C PHE A 42 -15.09 -16.07 9.19
N PRO A 43 -15.91 -16.08 8.12
CA PRO A 43 -15.45 -15.80 6.77
C PRO A 43 -15.33 -14.29 6.55
N TYR A 44 -14.30 -13.65 7.10
CA TYR A 44 -14.14 -12.21 6.96
C TYR A 44 -13.98 -11.79 5.49
N LYS A 45 -14.59 -10.65 5.19
CA LYS A 45 -14.32 -9.87 3.99
C LYS A 45 -13.40 -8.70 4.37
N VAL A 46 -12.26 -8.60 3.69
CA VAL A 46 -11.26 -7.57 3.88
C VAL A 46 -10.99 -6.86 2.55
N ASP A 47 -11.65 -5.74 2.35
CA ASP A 47 -11.60 -4.93 1.13
C ASP A 47 -11.60 -3.41 1.39
N ASN A 48 -11.60 -2.97 2.67
CA ASN A 48 -11.61 -1.57 3.05
C ASN A 48 -10.37 -1.21 3.88
N GLN A 49 -9.30 -0.83 3.19
CA GLN A 49 -7.99 -0.49 3.74
C GLN A 49 -8.09 0.52 4.90
N LEU A 50 -8.80 1.64 4.69
CA LEU A 50 -8.96 2.70 5.69
C LEU A 50 -9.67 2.23 6.95
N SER A 51 -10.66 1.34 6.83
CA SER A 51 -11.44 0.93 8.00
C SER A 51 -10.84 -0.27 8.72
N GLN A 52 -10.09 -1.12 8.02
CA GLN A 52 -9.64 -2.42 8.53
C GLN A 52 -8.14 -2.43 8.90
N ASN A 53 -7.27 -1.71 8.17
CA ASN A 53 -5.83 -1.68 8.47
C ASN A 53 -5.54 -1.25 9.92
N PRO A 54 -6.18 -0.21 10.51
CA PRO A 54 -5.93 0.17 11.91
C PRO A 54 -6.22 -0.95 12.92
N GLY A 55 -7.30 -1.71 12.71
CA GLY A 55 -7.64 -2.83 13.59
C GLY A 55 -6.66 -3.98 13.40
N MET A 56 -6.33 -4.29 12.15
CA MET A 56 -5.34 -5.31 11.81
C MET A 56 -3.96 -5.01 12.41
N ALA A 57 -3.47 -3.78 12.26
CA ALA A 57 -2.21 -3.31 12.82
C ALA A 57 -2.13 -3.52 14.34
N ARG A 58 -3.24 -3.27 15.07
CA ARG A 58 -3.28 -3.45 16.52
C ARG A 58 -3.41 -4.92 16.95
N ARG A 59 -4.23 -5.71 16.23
CA ARG A 59 -4.75 -6.99 16.75
C ARG A 59 -4.16 -8.24 16.12
N LEU A 60 -3.65 -8.18 14.90
CA LEU A 60 -3.05 -9.36 14.27
C LEU A 60 -1.72 -9.71 14.92
N ASP A 61 -1.39 -10.99 14.89
CA ASP A 61 -0.10 -11.52 15.30
C ASP A 61 0.81 -11.48 14.06
N TYR A 62 1.84 -10.62 14.09
CA TYR A 62 2.82 -10.44 13.02
C TYR A 62 4.13 -9.92 13.61
N ASP A 63 5.22 -10.10 12.88
CA ASP A 63 6.54 -9.51 13.21
C ASP A 63 7.07 -8.59 12.12
N SER A 64 6.42 -8.52 10.95
CA SER A 64 6.83 -7.67 9.85
C SER A 64 5.61 -7.08 9.13
N VAL A 65 5.80 -5.98 8.40
CA VAL A 65 4.70 -5.27 7.73
C VAL A 65 5.07 -4.95 6.30
N LEU A 66 4.12 -5.15 5.39
CA LEU A 66 4.18 -4.68 4.00
C LEU A 66 3.26 -3.46 3.84
N LEU A 67 3.87 -2.33 3.47
CA LEU A 67 3.33 -0.99 3.31
C LEU A 67 3.54 -0.48 1.88
N GLY A 68 2.73 0.49 1.47
CA GLY A 68 2.82 1.13 0.16
C GLY A 68 1.49 1.19 -0.58
N SER A 69 1.57 1.73 -1.80
CA SER A 69 0.38 1.96 -2.62
C SER A 69 -0.26 0.67 -3.16
N SER A 70 -1.08 0.81 -4.23
CA SER A 70 -1.56 -0.32 -5.02
C SER A 70 -0.43 -1.17 -5.62
N MET A 71 0.80 -0.67 -5.67
CA MET A 71 1.97 -1.44 -6.09
C MET A 71 2.25 -2.64 -5.17
N THR A 72 1.75 -2.63 -3.95
CA THR A 72 1.90 -3.78 -3.01
C THR A 72 0.71 -4.73 -3.02
N ALA A 73 -0.35 -4.42 -3.76
CA ALA A 73 -1.62 -5.16 -3.71
C ALA A 73 -1.48 -6.62 -4.15
N SER A 74 -0.64 -6.89 -5.15
CA SER A 74 -0.44 -8.23 -5.73
C SER A 74 0.54 -9.13 -4.95
N PHE A 75 1.17 -8.63 -3.88
CA PHE A 75 2.07 -9.44 -3.04
C PHE A 75 1.29 -10.47 -2.22
N ASP A 76 1.86 -11.66 -2.08
CA ASP A 76 1.38 -12.70 -1.19
C ASP A 76 2.26 -12.74 0.07
N THR A 77 1.66 -12.67 1.26
CA THR A 77 2.43 -12.65 2.51
C THR A 77 3.10 -13.99 2.82
N ASP A 78 2.62 -15.12 2.27
CA ASP A 78 3.25 -16.42 2.47
C ASP A 78 4.67 -16.45 1.88
N TRP A 79 4.94 -15.66 0.83
CA TRP A 79 6.28 -15.56 0.26
C TRP A 79 7.31 -15.00 1.24
N PHE A 80 6.94 -14.06 2.10
CA PHE A 80 7.83 -13.54 3.14
C PHE A 80 8.12 -14.59 4.21
N THR A 81 7.14 -15.46 4.52
CA THR A 81 7.36 -16.61 5.41
C THR A 81 8.28 -17.64 4.76
N GLU A 82 8.05 -17.97 3.49
CA GLU A 82 8.85 -18.96 2.76
C GLU A 82 10.30 -18.53 2.54
N VAL A 83 10.52 -17.27 2.14
CA VAL A 83 11.85 -16.76 1.79
C VAL A 83 12.62 -16.32 3.03
N MET A 84 11.99 -15.61 3.96
CA MET A 84 12.66 -14.95 5.09
C MET A 84 12.24 -15.46 6.47
N GLY A 85 11.25 -16.36 6.56
CA GLY A 85 10.70 -16.82 7.84
C GLY A 85 9.91 -15.76 8.60
N LEU A 86 9.41 -14.73 7.92
CA LEU A 86 8.73 -13.57 8.53
C LEU A 86 7.21 -13.72 8.48
N GLN A 87 6.55 -13.42 9.61
CA GLN A 87 5.10 -13.31 9.67
C GLN A 87 4.70 -11.90 9.29
N THR A 88 4.46 -11.70 8.00
CA THR A 88 4.20 -10.37 7.43
C THR A 88 2.70 -10.09 7.35
N VAL A 89 2.27 -8.94 7.84
CA VAL A 89 0.92 -8.41 7.58
C VAL A 89 0.96 -7.38 6.46
N LYS A 90 0.01 -7.45 5.52
CA LYS A 90 -0.12 -6.47 4.44
C LYS A 90 -1.13 -5.38 4.83
N LEU A 91 -0.67 -4.13 4.86
CA LEU A 91 -1.44 -2.95 5.26
C LEU A 91 -1.41 -1.85 4.18
N SER A 92 -1.45 -2.26 2.91
CA SER A 92 -1.45 -1.39 1.74
C SER A 92 -2.60 -0.39 1.72
N TYR A 93 -2.40 0.77 1.10
CA TYR A 93 -3.43 1.75 0.77
C TYR A 93 -3.44 2.03 -0.74
N ASN A 94 -4.59 2.06 -1.39
CA ASN A 94 -4.63 2.38 -2.83
C ASN A 94 -4.15 3.81 -3.08
N GLY A 95 -3.06 3.98 -3.84
CA GLY A 95 -2.46 5.29 -4.12
C GLY A 95 -1.99 6.02 -2.86
N ALA A 96 -1.40 5.29 -1.92
CA ALA A 96 -0.88 5.82 -0.65
C ALA A 96 0.04 7.03 -0.84
N PHE A 97 -0.12 8.03 0.00
CA PHE A 97 0.85 9.09 0.22
C PHE A 97 1.71 8.79 1.45
N PRO A 98 2.88 9.44 1.63
CA PRO A 98 3.71 9.25 2.82
C PRO A 98 2.94 9.48 4.13
N LYS A 99 1.96 10.39 4.16
CA LYS A 99 1.11 10.60 5.33
C LYS A 99 0.22 9.40 5.65
N ASP A 100 -0.30 8.70 4.64
CA ASP A 100 -1.09 7.48 4.85
C ASP A 100 -0.23 6.40 5.52
N GLU A 101 1.03 6.27 5.08
CA GLU A 101 1.99 5.33 5.67
C GLU A 101 2.41 5.75 7.09
N ALA A 102 2.64 7.04 7.34
CA ALA A 102 2.91 7.57 8.68
C ALA A 102 1.76 7.28 9.65
N ASN A 103 0.52 7.51 9.23
CA ASN A 103 -0.67 7.27 10.05
C ASN A 103 -0.80 5.80 10.48
N ILE A 104 -0.44 4.85 9.62
CA ILE A 104 -0.49 3.42 9.98
C ILE A 104 0.75 3.00 10.77
N MET A 105 1.94 3.55 10.47
CA MET A 105 3.17 3.31 11.25
C MET A 105 3.02 3.75 12.70
N ASP A 106 2.37 4.90 12.96
CA ASP A 106 2.03 5.33 14.32
C ASP A 106 1.24 4.25 15.08
N ILE A 107 0.27 3.62 14.43
CA ILE A 107 -0.55 2.56 15.04
C ILE A 107 0.24 1.27 15.22
N ILE A 108 1.06 0.89 14.24
CA ILE A 108 1.92 -0.29 14.27
C ILE A 108 2.87 -0.19 15.46
N PHE A 109 3.66 0.88 15.56
CA PHE A 109 4.67 1.02 16.59
C PHE A 109 4.07 1.32 17.97
N ASP A 110 2.92 2.02 18.07
CA ASP A 110 2.20 2.15 19.34
C ASP A 110 1.70 0.80 19.88
N ALA A 111 1.28 -0.11 19.00
CA ALA A 111 0.74 -1.41 19.38
C ALA A 111 1.80 -2.50 19.56
N LYS A 112 2.89 -2.45 18.78
CA LYS A 112 3.89 -3.51 18.67
C LYS A 112 5.26 -3.12 19.20
N GLY A 113 5.62 -1.84 19.14
CA GLY A 113 6.95 -1.33 19.47
C GLY A 113 8.06 -2.17 18.84
N ASP A 114 9.08 -2.46 19.64
CA ASP A 114 10.31 -3.18 19.30
C ASP A 114 10.11 -4.65 18.83
N SER A 115 8.87 -5.16 18.80
CA SER A 115 8.59 -6.51 18.27
C SER A 115 8.50 -6.57 16.75
N VAL A 116 8.43 -5.41 16.08
CA VAL A 116 8.50 -5.30 14.63
C VAL A 116 9.96 -5.51 14.19
N LYS A 117 10.19 -6.52 13.34
CA LYS A 117 11.50 -6.84 12.79
C LYS A 117 11.77 -6.09 11.50
N LYS A 118 10.79 -6.08 10.58
CA LYS A 118 10.94 -5.46 9.26
C LYS A 118 9.71 -4.67 8.82
N ILE A 119 9.95 -3.50 8.23
CA ILE A 119 8.97 -2.74 7.46
C ILE A 119 9.40 -2.77 6.00
N PHE A 120 8.57 -3.35 5.13
CA PHE A 120 8.74 -3.29 3.69
C PHE A 120 7.84 -2.18 3.16
N MET A 121 8.39 -1.14 2.53
CA MET A 121 7.61 -0.04 1.98
C MET A 121 7.93 0.24 0.51
N ALA A 122 6.92 0.11 -0.35
CA ALA A 122 7.03 0.57 -1.73
C ALA A 122 7.11 2.09 -1.76
N VAL A 123 8.05 2.63 -2.51
CA VAL A 123 8.18 4.08 -2.71
C VAL A 123 7.65 4.46 -4.09
N ASP A 124 6.41 4.94 -4.10
CA ASP A 124 5.83 5.58 -5.28
C ASP A 124 6.37 7.01 -5.40
N GLN A 125 7.44 7.20 -6.19
CA GLN A 125 8.20 8.46 -6.26
C GLN A 125 7.31 9.72 -6.40
N GLY A 126 6.37 9.73 -7.36
CA GLY A 126 5.47 10.88 -7.54
C GLY A 126 4.56 11.22 -6.34
N ALA A 127 4.35 10.31 -5.39
CA ALA A 127 3.59 10.57 -4.16
C ALA A 127 4.43 11.28 -3.08
N PHE A 128 5.76 11.13 -3.12
CA PHE A 128 6.66 11.67 -2.10
C PHE A 128 6.90 13.17 -2.20
N SER A 129 6.64 13.78 -3.35
CA SER A 129 6.74 15.23 -3.55
C SER A 129 5.46 16.00 -3.20
N ALA A 130 4.39 15.32 -2.80
CA ALA A 130 3.12 15.95 -2.41
C ALA A 130 3.21 16.72 -1.08
N ASP A 131 2.16 17.48 -0.73
CA ASP A 131 2.09 18.15 0.58
C ASP A 131 2.09 17.10 1.73
N THR A 132 2.80 17.39 2.81
CA THR A 132 3.09 16.44 3.89
C THR A 132 1.86 15.94 4.64
N GLU A 133 0.72 16.63 4.56
CA GLU A 133 -0.54 16.21 5.18
C GLU A 133 -1.52 15.58 4.18
N THR A 134 -1.10 15.45 2.91
CA THR A 134 -1.93 14.84 1.87
C THR A 134 -2.14 13.36 2.16
N THR A 135 -3.40 12.97 2.24
CA THR A 135 -3.84 11.56 2.28
C THR A 135 -4.65 11.29 1.03
N LYS A 136 -4.65 10.05 0.55
CA LYS A 136 -5.44 9.71 -0.66
C LYS A 136 -6.93 9.94 -0.43
N TYR A 137 -7.40 9.57 0.75
CA TYR A 137 -8.78 9.69 1.19
C TYR A 137 -8.81 10.13 2.66
N PRO A 138 -9.82 10.90 3.08
CA PRO A 138 -9.96 11.28 4.49
C PRO A 138 -10.03 10.06 5.41
N ILE A 139 -9.20 10.05 6.46
CA ILE A 139 -9.17 8.98 7.44
C ILE A 139 -10.43 9.00 8.33
N PRO A 140 -11.05 7.85 8.61
CA PRO A 140 -12.11 7.74 9.62
C PRO A 140 -11.48 7.82 11.01
N GLU A 141 -11.29 9.03 11.56
CA GLU A 141 -10.58 9.28 12.83
C GLU A 141 -11.01 8.34 13.98
N TYR A 142 -12.29 7.99 14.06
CA TYR A 142 -12.84 7.08 15.09
C TYR A 142 -12.34 5.62 15.02
N LEU A 143 -11.66 5.23 13.95
CA LEU A 143 -11.00 3.92 13.82
C LEU A 143 -9.48 4.01 14.05
N TYR A 144 -8.92 5.22 13.95
CA TYR A 144 -7.49 5.51 14.10
C TYR A 144 -7.13 5.97 15.52
N ASP A 145 -8.06 6.63 16.21
CA ASP A 145 -7.85 7.10 17.57
C ASP A 145 -8.11 6.02 18.64
N LYS A 146 -7.95 6.41 19.91
CA LYS A 146 -8.17 5.56 21.09
C LYS A 146 -9.44 5.96 21.86
N ASN A 147 -10.35 6.75 21.26
CA ASN A 147 -11.49 7.34 21.94
C ASN A 147 -12.71 6.40 21.94
N PRO A 148 -13.05 5.71 23.04
CA PRO A 148 -14.15 4.73 23.02
C PRO A 148 -15.54 5.35 22.80
N PHE A 149 -15.70 6.67 22.92
CA PHE A 149 -17.01 7.32 22.81
C PHE A 149 -17.46 7.55 21.36
N ASN A 150 -16.54 7.61 20.40
CA ASN A 150 -16.88 7.78 18.99
C ASN A 150 -17.11 6.43 18.27
N ASN A 151 -16.77 5.31 18.91
CA ASN A 151 -17.01 3.95 18.42
C ASN A 151 -18.49 3.66 18.08
N VAL A 152 -19.42 4.49 18.58
CA VAL A 152 -20.83 4.48 18.20
C VAL A 152 -21.01 4.50 16.66
N GLN A 153 -20.12 5.18 15.94
CA GLN A 153 -20.11 5.24 14.48
C GLN A 153 -19.83 3.88 13.84
N TYR A 154 -18.93 3.09 14.44
CA TYR A 154 -18.66 1.72 14.02
C TYR A 154 -19.80 0.77 14.41
N LEU A 155 -20.21 0.79 15.69
CA LEU A 155 -21.15 -0.16 16.29
C LEU A 155 -22.54 -0.13 15.65
N PHE A 156 -22.98 1.04 15.18
CA PHE A 156 -24.31 1.22 14.59
C PHE A 156 -24.25 1.51 13.09
N ASN A 157 -23.13 1.19 12.44
CA ASN A 157 -23.01 1.28 10.99
C ASN A 157 -23.80 0.14 10.33
N LYS A 158 -24.78 0.50 9.50
CA LYS A 158 -25.59 -0.48 8.76
C LYS A 158 -24.75 -1.33 7.81
N ASP A 159 -23.71 -0.77 7.20
CA ASP A 159 -22.89 -1.46 6.19
C ASP A 159 -21.97 -2.46 6.88
N VAL A 160 -21.46 -2.16 8.07
CA VAL A 160 -20.75 -3.13 8.93
C VAL A 160 -21.64 -4.33 9.20
N LEU A 161 -22.88 -4.11 9.66
CA LEU A 161 -23.80 -5.19 9.99
C LEU A 161 -24.22 -6.00 8.75
N LEU A 162 -24.62 -5.33 7.67
CA LEU A 162 -25.18 -6.00 6.50
C LEU A 162 -24.10 -6.58 5.57
N ASN A 163 -23.06 -5.81 5.25
CA ASN A 163 -22.07 -6.17 4.22
C ASN A 163 -20.84 -6.89 4.78
N TYR A 164 -20.46 -6.64 6.03
CA TYR A 164 -19.25 -7.26 6.61
C TYR A 164 -19.54 -8.35 7.65
N ILE A 165 -20.78 -8.43 8.17
CA ILE A 165 -21.20 -9.51 9.06
C ILE A 165 -22.13 -10.49 8.35
N PHE A 166 -23.29 -10.04 7.84
CA PHE A 166 -24.26 -10.98 7.28
C PHE A 166 -23.93 -11.47 5.87
N LYS A 167 -23.49 -10.58 4.97
CA LYS A 167 -23.17 -10.97 3.58
C LYS A 167 -22.12 -12.08 3.49
N PRO A 168 -20.98 -12.04 4.21
CA PRO A 168 -19.98 -13.10 4.10
C PRO A 168 -20.42 -14.45 4.68
N LEU A 169 -21.43 -14.47 5.55
CA LEU A 169 -22.01 -15.71 6.06
C LEU A 169 -22.92 -16.42 5.05
N VAL A 170 -23.50 -15.68 4.09
CA VAL A 170 -24.43 -16.22 3.10
C VAL A 170 -23.81 -16.37 1.71
N ASP A 171 -22.74 -15.63 1.44
CA ASP A 171 -21.99 -15.66 0.18
C ASP A 171 -20.52 -16.04 0.43
N PRO A 172 -20.15 -17.31 0.19
CA PRO A 172 -18.76 -17.77 0.37
C PRO A 172 -17.75 -17.04 -0.52
N THR A 173 -18.18 -16.41 -1.62
CA THR A 173 -17.27 -15.69 -2.53
C THR A 173 -16.78 -14.36 -1.95
N GLU A 174 -17.43 -13.85 -0.91
CA GLU A 174 -17.01 -12.63 -0.21
C GLU A 174 -15.84 -12.87 0.76
N ARG A 175 -15.50 -14.13 1.06
CA ARG A 175 -14.39 -14.45 1.96
C ARG A 175 -13.07 -14.07 1.29
N THR A 176 -12.28 -13.25 1.98
CA THR A 176 -10.94 -12.87 1.51
C THR A 176 -9.90 -13.91 1.93
N ASP A 177 -8.93 -14.16 1.06
CA ASP A 177 -7.71 -14.88 1.43
C ASP A 177 -6.79 -13.94 2.21
N TRP A 178 -6.43 -14.33 3.43
CA TRP A 178 -5.61 -13.53 4.34
C TRP A 178 -4.21 -13.23 3.81
N THR A 179 -3.71 -14.07 2.92
CA THR A 179 -2.37 -13.95 2.35
C THR A 179 -2.35 -12.98 1.16
N GLN A 180 -3.48 -12.85 0.48
CA GLN A 180 -3.67 -12.06 -0.73
C GLN A 180 -4.67 -10.91 -0.53
N LEU A 181 -4.62 -10.23 0.61
CA LEU A 181 -5.48 -9.07 0.89
C LEU A 181 -5.39 -8.03 -0.22
N TYR A 182 -6.51 -7.36 -0.55
CA TYR A 182 -6.53 -6.30 -1.57
C TYR A 182 -6.07 -6.72 -2.98
N LYS A 183 -5.92 -8.02 -3.24
CA LYS A 183 -5.52 -8.54 -4.55
C LYS A 183 -6.40 -7.93 -5.65
N PRO A 184 -5.81 -7.36 -6.72
CA PRO A 184 -6.57 -6.84 -7.83
C PRO A 184 -7.42 -7.93 -8.51
N TRP A 185 -8.49 -7.54 -9.19
CA TRP A 185 -9.35 -8.46 -9.93
C TRP A 185 -8.74 -8.97 -11.24
N TRP A 186 -7.55 -8.48 -11.61
CA TRP A 186 -6.85 -8.92 -12.82
C TRP A 186 -6.46 -10.39 -12.71
N THR A 187 -6.91 -11.17 -13.69
CA THR A 187 -6.41 -12.52 -13.95
C THR A 187 -5.30 -12.47 -15.00
N ASP A 188 -4.57 -13.59 -15.16
CA ASP A 188 -3.41 -13.68 -16.07
C ASP A 188 -3.70 -13.20 -17.50
N GLN A 189 -4.94 -13.32 -17.98
CA GLN A 189 -5.34 -12.84 -19.31
C GLN A 189 -5.22 -11.32 -19.51
N TYR A 190 -5.16 -10.53 -18.43
CA TYR A 190 -4.98 -9.08 -18.49
C TYR A 190 -3.51 -8.68 -18.62
N TYR A 191 -2.59 -9.58 -18.28
CA TYR A 191 -1.15 -9.36 -18.31
C TYR A 191 -0.61 -9.62 -19.71
N THR A 192 -0.97 -8.73 -20.64
CA THR A 192 -0.54 -8.79 -22.03
C THR A 192 -0.27 -7.40 -22.57
N LYS A 193 0.74 -7.28 -23.42
CA LYS A 193 1.07 -6.05 -24.15
C LYS A 193 -0.16 -5.45 -24.82
N ALA A 194 -0.95 -6.28 -25.48
CA ALA A 194 -2.17 -5.86 -26.18
C ALA A 194 -3.20 -5.21 -25.23
N ASN A 195 -3.40 -5.77 -24.04
CA ASN A 195 -4.34 -5.21 -23.06
C ASN A 195 -3.82 -3.88 -22.49
N VAL A 196 -2.54 -3.81 -22.14
CA VAL A 196 -1.89 -2.59 -21.64
C VAL A 196 -2.01 -1.45 -22.66
N LEU A 197 -1.62 -1.70 -23.91
CA LEU A 197 -1.66 -0.67 -24.97
C LEU A 197 -3.08 -0.26 -25.37
N MET A 198 -4.08 -1.14 -25.19
CA MET A 198 -5.48 -0.79 -25.46
C MET A 198 -6.02 0.29 -24.51
N TYR A 199 -5.52 0.32 -23.27
CA TYR A 199 -5.99 1.25 -22.22
C TYR A 199 -5.01 2.38 -21.93
N TYR A 200 -3.77 2.29 -22.40
CA TYR A 200 -2.78 3.34 -22.24
C TYR A 200 -3.08 4.55 -23.14
N VAL A 201 -3.13 5.73 -22.52
CA VAL A 201 -3.23 7.02 -23.20
C VAL A 201 -1.98 7.80 -22.83
N PRO A 202 -1.07 8.07 -23.78
CA PRO A 202 0.15 8.81 -23.50
C PRO A 202 -0.13 10.20 -22.94
N ALA A 203 0.74 10.68 -22.05
CA ALA A 203 0.70 12.04 -21.55
C ALA A 203 0.80 13.08 -22.67
N GLU A 204 0.23 14.27 -22.45
CA GLU A 204 0.45 15.41 -23.34
C GLU A 204 1.93 15.83 -23.31
N GLU A 205 2.45 16.29 -24.45
CA GLU A 205 3.84 16.77 -24.51
C GLU A 205 3.97 18.12 -23.80
N ALA A 206 4.89 18.19 -22.85
CA ALA A 206 5.22 19.44 -22.19
C ALA A 206 6.04 20.35 -23.12
N GLU A 207 5.74 21.65 -23.10
CA GLU A 207 6.48 22.63 -23.89
C GLU A 207 7.89 22.87 -23.32
N GLU A 208 8.00 22.94 -21.99
CA GLU A 208 9.22 23.28 -21.26
C GLU A 208 9.74 22.09 -20.46
N GLU A 209 11.06 22.01 -20.29
CA GLU A 209 11.69 21.01 -19.40
C GLU A 209 11.35 21.34 -17.95
N MET A 210 10.99 20.30 -17.18
CA MET A 210 10.78 20.44 -15.76
C MET A 210 12.14 20.74 -15.08
N PRO A 211 12.20 21.70 -14.13
CA PRO A 211 13.41 21.92 -13.35
C PRO A 211 13.86 20.64 -12.63
N GLU A 212 15.16 20.34 -12.70
CA GLU A 212 15.75 19.13 -12.10
C GLU A 212 15.42 19.00 -10.60
N ASP A 213 15.33 20.11 -9.87
CA ASP A 213 15.06 20.12 -8.43
C ASP A 213 13.58 20.22 -8.06
N ALA A 214 12.66 20.14 -9.03
CA ALA A 214 11.23 20.40 -8.83
C ALA A 214 10.60 19.59 -7.69
N PHE A 215 10.99 18.32 -7.53
CA PHE A 215 10.42 17.42 -6.53
C PHE A 215 11.18 17.40 -5.20
N VAL A 216 12.43 17.87 -5.16
CA VAL A 216 13.36 17.68 -4.03
C VAL A 216 12.80 18.27 -2.73
N SER A 217 12.20 19.46 -2.79
CA SER A 217 11.66 20.12 -1.60
C SER A 217 10.48 19.35 -0.96
N GLY A 218 9.58 18.80 -1.79
CA GLY A 218 8.47 17.98 -1.32
C GLY A 218 8.93 16.66 -0.72
N ILE A 219 9.90 16.01 -1.37
CA ILE A 219 10.51 14.77 -0.87
C ILE A 219 11.20 15.01 0.46
N GLN A 220 12.01 16.07 0.57
CA GLN A 220 12.66 16.43 1.82
C GLN A 220 11.63 16.60 2.95
N ALA A 221 10.57 17.38 2.69
CA ALA A 221 9.53 17.62 3.69
C ALA A 221 8.82 16.32 4.10
N ASN A 222 8.50 15.43 3.17
CA ASN A 222 7.87 14.14 3.49
C ASN A 222 8.79 13.17 4.21
N LEU A 223 10.08 13.09 3.81
CA LEU A 223 11.04 12.26 4.53
C LEU A 223 11.15 12.72 5.98
N GLU A 224 11.32 14.03 6.20
CA GLU A 224 11.46 14.62 7.54
C GLU A 224 10.18 14.48 8.40
N ALA A 225 9.00 14.61 7.81
CA ALA A 225 7.73 14.59 8.55
C ALA A 225 7.16 13.18 8.74
N ASN A 226 7.25 12.32 7.72
CA ASN A 226 6.43 11.12 7.60
C ASN A 226 7.23 9.80 7.61
N ILE A 227 8.54 9.81 7.33
CA ILE A 227 9.33 8.57 7.19
C ILE A 227 10.49 8.48 8.19
N ILE A 228 11.43 9.42 8.14
CA ILE A 228 12.66 9.42 8.94
C ILE A 228 12.39 9.32 10.45
N PRO A 229 11.37 9.99 11.04
CA PRO A 229 11.09 9.88 12.46
C PRO A 229 10.89 8.43 12.95
N PHE A 230 10.29 7.56 12.11
CA PHE A 230 10.12 6.14 12.45
C PHE A 230 11.43 5.37 12.34
N VAL A 231 12.23 5.65 11.31
CA VAL A 231 13.55 5.03 11.11
C VAL A 231 14.47 5.32 12.30
N GLU A 232 14.50 6.56 12.77
CA GLU A 232 15.32 7.00 13.91
C GLU A 232 14.81 6.48 15.25
N ALA A 233 13.49 6.43 15.43
CA ALA A 233 12.88 5.99 16.69
C ALA A 233 12.97 4.48 16.91
N HIS A 234 13.14 3.70 15.84
CA HIS A 234 13.12 2.23 15.84
C HIS A 234 14.39 1.61 15.22
N PRO A 235 15.59 1.84 15.81
CA PRO A 235 16.85 1.30 15.29
C PRO A 235 16.92 -0.23 15.30
N GLU A 236 16.04 -0.91 16.06
CA GLU A 236 15.89 -2.37 16.08
C GLU A 236 15.11 -2.93 14.88
N THR A 237 14.37 -2.08 14.17
CA THR A 237 13.55 -2.46 13.00
C THR A 237 14.34 -2.19 11.72
N GLU A 238 14.41 -3.17 10.82
CA GLU A 238 14.97 -3.00 9.47
C GLU A 238 13.89 -2.43 8.52
N PHE A 239 14.17 -1.27 7.93
CA PHE A 239 13.29 -0.63 6.95
C PHE A 239 13.80 -0.92 5.54
N ILE A 240 13.01 -1.64 4.75
CA ILE A 240 13.30 -2.01 3.37
C ILE A 240 12.41 -1.16 2.45
N PHE A 241 13.04 -0.20 1.78
CA PHE A 241 12.40 0.62 0.76
C PHE A 241 12.71 0.06 -0.62
N TRP A 242 11.77 0.14 -1.55
CA TRP A 242 12.09 -0.13 -2.95
C TRP A 242 11.32 0.76 -3.91
N TYR A 243 11.96 1.04 -5.03
CA TYR A 243 11.36 1.70 -6.18
C TYR A 243 10.69 0.64 -7.08
N PRO A 244 9.34 0.60 -7.15
CA PRO A 244 8.64 -0.40 -7.93
C PRO A 244 8.99 -0.31 -9.43
N PRO A 245 9.06 -1.42 -10.16
CA PRO A 245 9.43 -1.43 -11.56
C PRO A 245 8.26 -0.96 -12.42
N TYR A 246 8.05 0.36 -12.56
CA TYR A 246 7.08 0.89 -13.51
C TYR A 246 7.47 0.53 -14.94
N SER A 247 6.48 0.21 -15.78
CA SER A 247 6.74 -0.22 -17.14
C SER A 247 7.37 0.88 -17.99
N ILE A 248 7.92 0.51 -19.14
CA ILE A 248 8.49 1.47 -20.08
C ILE A 248 7.47 2.54 -20.55
N LEU A 249 6.16 2.29 -20.43
CA LEU A 249 5.13 3.30 -20.74
C LEU A 249 5.07 4.43 -19.70
N TYR A 250 5.39 4.17 -18.44
CA TYR A 250 5.56 5.23 -17.45
C TYR A 250 6.71 6.15 -17.86
N TRP A 251 7.83 5.57 -18.29
CA TRP A 251 8.97 6.33 -18.79
C TRP A 251 8.68 7.09 -20.08
N ASN A 252 7.80 6.57 -20.94
CA ASN A 252 7.27 7.33 -22.08
C ASN A 252 6.57 8.60 -21.62
N ASP A 253 5.71 8.52 -20.59
CA ASP A 253 5.04 9.71 -20.04
C ASP A 253 6.05 10.69 -19.43
N VAL A 254 7.03 10.20 -18.65
CA VAL A 254 8.12 11.03 -18.10
C VAL A 254 8.89 11.76 -19.21
N MET A 255 9.19 11.08 -20.32
CA MET A 255 9.88 11.68 -21.47
C MET A 255 9.02 12.74 -22.16
N ARG A 256 7.72 12.44 -22.37
CA ARG A 256 6.77 13.36 -23.01
C ARG A 256 6.53 14.61 -22.17
N GLN A 257 6.51 14.45 -20.85
CA GLN A 257 6.39 15.55 -19.89
C GLN A 257 7.71 16.28 -19.63
N LYS A 258 8.82 15.80 -20.20
CA LYS A 258 10.17 16.36 -20.00
C LYS A 258 10.58 16.41 -18.53
N GLU A 259 10.27 15.33 -17.82
CA GLU A 259 10.49 15.17 -16.37
C GLU A 259 11.68 14.28 -16.02
N LEU A 260 12.36 13.69 -17.01
CA LEU A 260 13.42 12.68 -16.79
C LEU A 260 14.45 13.12 -15.76
N ASP A 261 15.02 14.30 -15.92
CA ASP A 261 16.07 14.80 -15.02
C ASP A 261 15.53 15.07 -13.62
N ALA A 262 14.30 15.57 -13.50
CA ALA A 262 13.64 15.79 -12.22
C ALA A 262 13.35 14.48 -11.47
N VAL A 263 12.89 13.45 -12.18
CA VAL A 263 12.62 12.12 -11.62
C VAL A 263 13.91 11.42 -11.19
N ILE A 264 14.97 11.46 -12.02
CA ILE A 264 16.27 10.89 -11.64
C ILE A 264 16.86 11.61 -10.42
N ARG A 265 16.71 12.95 -10.36
CA ARG A 265 17.15 13.74 -9.20
C ARG A 265 16.39 13.39 -7.93
N GLU A 266 15.09 13.13 -8.03
CA GLU A 266 14.24 12.64 -6.93
C GLU A 266 14.75 11.32 -6.38
N LEU A 267 14.99 10.33 -7.25
CA LEU A 267 15.50 9.02 -6.85
C LEU A 267 16.89 9.13 -6.20
N ASP A 268 17.79 9.94 -6.77
CA ASP A 268 19.13 10.20 -6.21
C ASP A 268 19.03 10.83 -4.80
N TYR A 269 18.21 11.88 -4.64
CA TYR A 269 18.05 12.56 -3.36
C TYR A 269 17.50 11.62 -2.29
N MET A 270 16.43 10.89 -2.62
CA MET A 270 15.77 10.01 -1.69
C MET A 270 16.69 8.86 -1.28
N THR A 271 17.37 8.23 -2.24
CA THR A 271 18.33 7.15 -1.96
C THR A 271 19.46 7.64 -1.07
N GLU A 272 20.06 8.80 -1.37
CA GLU A 272 21.13 9.40 -0.55
C GLU A 272 20.67 9.61 0.90
N LYS A 273 19.45 10.10 1.13
CA LYS A 273 18.93 10.33 2.48
C LYS A 273 18.61 9.04 3.23
N LEU A 274 18.08 8.04 2.54
CA LEU A 274 17.71 6.76 3.16
C LEU A 274 18.94 5.93 3.52
N LEU A 275 19.98 5.91 2.68
CA LEU A 275 21.21 5.16 2.92
C LEU A 275 22.06 5.71 4.09
N ALA A 276 21.72 6.89 4.64
CA ALA A 276 22.39 7.44 5.81
C ALA A 276 22.09 6.69 7.13
N TYR A 277 21.19 5.71 7.12
CA TYR A 277 20.75 4.97 8.30
C TYR A 277 21.12 3.49 8.20
N ASP A 278 21.79 2.97 9.25
CA ASP A 278 22.28 1.58 9.29
C ASP A 278 21.16 0.52 9.27
N ASN A 279 19.95 0.89 9.70
CA ASN A 279 18.77 0.03 9.71
C ASN A 279 17.91 0.17 8.44
N VAL A 280 18.44 0.78 7.39
CA VAL A 280 17.73 0.99 6.12
C VAL A 280 18.41 0.22 4.99
N ARG A 281 17.60 -0.42 4.15
CA ARG A 281 18.00 -1.00 2.86
C ARG A 281 17.12 -0.44 1.76
N VAL A 282 17.71 -0.11 0.61
CA VAL A 282 16.99 0.48 -0.52
C VAL A 282 17.20 -0.41 -1.74
N PHE A 283 16.14 -0.67 -2.51
CA PHE A 283 16.19 -1.48 -3.73
C PHE A 283 15.65 -0.71 -4.93
N CYS A 284 16.20 -0.96 -6.11
CA CYS A 284 15.69 -0.42 -7.36
C CYS A 284 15.47 -1.54 -8.37
N PHE A 285 14.26 -1.59 -8.92
CA PHE A 285 13.90 -2.51 -9.99
C PHE A 285 13.55 -1.78 -11.29
N GLN A 286 13.58 -0.44 -11.30
CA GLN A 286 13.20 0.38 -12.45
C GLN A 286 14.17 0.28 -13.63
N ASN A 287 15.41 -0.17 -13.42
CA ASN A 287 16.39 -0.37 -14.50
C ASN A 287 16.46 -1.82 -15.01
N ASN A 288 15.64 -2.74 -14.47
CA ASN A 288 15.57 -4.12 -14.93
C ASN A 288 14.79 -4.20 -16.25
N ARG A 289 15.52 -4.33 -17.37
CA ARG A 289 14.94 -4.31 -18.73
C ARG A 289 14.05 -5.51 -19.03
N ASP A 290 14.34 -6.68 -18.46
CA ASP A 290 13.51 -7.87 -18.65
C ASP A 290 12.12 -7.71 -18.02
N ILE A 291 12.04 -6.89 -16.97
CA ILE A 291 10.77 -6.54 -16.31
C ILE A 291 10.14 -5.32 -17.00
N VAL A 292 10.84 -4.19 -17.00
CA VAL A 292 10.31 -2.87 -17.38
C VAL A 292 9.95 -2.74 -18.85
N CYS A 293 10.73 -3.35 -19.75
CA CYS A 293 10.48 -3.28 -21.19
C CYS A 293 9.48 -4.34 -21.67
N ASN A 294 9.13 -5.31 -20.83
CA ASN A 294 8.20 -6.38 -21.19
C ASN A 294 6.79 -6.08 -20.67
N LEU A 295 5.94 -5.53 -21.54
CA LEU A 295 4.56 -5.17 -21.19
C LEU A 295 3.66 -6.37 -20.83
N ASN A 296 4.07 -7.61 -21.14
CA ASN A 296 3.36 -8.81 -20.69
C ASN A 296 3.51 -9.05 -19.17
N ASN A 297 4.39 -8.31 -18.48
CA ASN A 297 4.48 -8.33 -17.03
C ASN A 297 3.44 -7.43 -16.35
N TYR A 298 2.61 -6.68 -17.09
CA TYR A 298 1.75 -5.65 -16.51
C TYR A 298 0.28 -5.77 -16.92
N ALA A 299 -0.62 -5.40 -16.01
CA ALA A 299 -2.06 -5.34 -16.26
C ALA A 299 -2.52 -3.98 -16.82
N ASP A 300 -1.78 -2.92 -16.48
CA ASP A 300 -1.86 -1.59 -17.06
C ASP A 300 -0.44 -1.02 -17.20
N TYR A 301 -0.25 0.29 -17.36
CA TYR A 301 1.08 0.86 -17.58
C TYR A 301 2.00 0.82 -16.34
N THR A 302 1.53 0.44 -15.14
CA THR A 302 2.35 0.42 -13.90
C THR A 302 2.19 -0.84 -13.04
N HIS A 303 1.03 -1.50 -13.02
CA HIS A 303 0.76 -2.62 -12.11
C HIS A 303 1.33 -3.94 -12.63
N TYR A 304 2.41 -4.39 -12.00
CA TYR A 304 3.14 -5.60 -12.35
C TYR A 304 2.48 -6.89 -11.84
N HIS A 305 2.84 -8.00 -12.47
CA HIS A 305 2.34 -9.35 -12.20
C HIS A 305 2.79 -9.86 -10.82
N ALA A 306 2.04 -10.82 -10.28
CA ALA A 306 2.38 -11.50 -9.04
C ALA A 306 3.77 -12.15 -9.07
N ASP A 307 4.22 -12.64 -10.23
CA ASP A 307 5.56 -13.22 -10.39
C ASP A 307 6.67 -12.19 -10.18
N VAL A 308 6.46 -10.94 -10.63
CA VAL A 308 7.39 -9.83 -10.37
C VAL A 308 7.39 -9.48 -8.88
N CYS A 309 6.23 -9.52 -8.21
CA CYS A 309 6.15 -9.34 -6.77
C CYS A 309 6.95 -10.43 -6.03
N ARG A 310 6.82 -11.70 -6.43
CA ARG A 310 7.58 -12.82 -5.86
C ARG A 310 9.08 -12.65 -6.04
N TYR A 311 9.51 -12.28 -7.24
CA TYR A 311 10.91 -11.97 -7.54
C TYR A 311 11.44 -10.86 -6.62
N ILE A 312 10.68 -9.77 -6.42
CA ILE A 312 11.06 -8.69 -5.50
C ILE A 312 11.24 -9.20 -4.06
N VAL A 313 10.36 -10.08 -3.56
CA VAL A 313 10.52 -10.69 -2.22
C VAL A 313 11.81 -11.51 -2.13
N GLU A 314 12.16 -12.26 -3.17
CA GLU A 314 13.41 -13.03 -3.22
C GLU A 314 14.64 -12.10 -3.23
N CYS A 315 14.56 -10.97 -3.92
CA CYS A 315 15.58 -9.93 -3.95
C CYS A 315 15.86 -9.32 -2.59
N PHE A 316 14.84 -9.10 -1.75
CA PHE A 316 15.03 -8.56 -0.40
C PHE A 316 15.93 -9.43 0.48
N GLU A 317 15.90 -10.76 0.28
CA GLU A 317 16.75 -11.70 1.01
C GLU A 317 18.14 -11.85 0.36
N ASN A 318 18.22 -11.91 -0.97
CA ASN A 318 19.46 -12.23 -1.67
C ASN A 318 20.34 -11.00 -2.02
N GLY A 319 19.81 -9.77 -1.91
CA GLY A 319 20.50 -8.51 -2.19
C GLY A 319 20.53 -8.08 -3.66
N GLU A 320 19.88 -8.81 -4.57
CA GLU A 320 19.76 -8.42 -5.96
C GLU A 320 18.90 -7.16 -6.10
N GLY A 321 19.40 -6.17 -6.84
CA GLY A 321 18.75 -4.85 -6.97
C GLY A 321 18.96 -3.91 -5.79
N GLU A 322 19.75 -4.29 -4.78
CA GLU A 322 20.07 -3.44 -3.63
C GLU A 322 20.97 -2.26 -4.02
N LEU A 323 20.57 -1.06 -3.59
CA LEU A 323 21.32 0.17 -3.72
C LEU A 323 22.22 0.37 -2.50
N THR A 324 23.44 0.78 -2.78
CA THR A 324 24.48 1.08 -1.78
C THR A 324 25.15 2.40 -2.14
N GLU A 325 25.86 3.01 -1.20
CA GLU A 325 26.62 4.26 -1.44
C GLU A 325 27.55 4.16 -2.67
N ASP A 326 28.08 2.95 -2.93
CA ASP A 326 29.02 2.70 -4.01
C ASP A 326 28.37 2.51 -5.39
N ASN A 327 27.11 2.05 -5.46
CA ASN A 327 26.49 1.64 -6.72
C ASN A 327 25.32 2.54 -7.19
N TYR A 328 24.65 3.26 -6.29
CA TYR A 328 23.31 3.75 -6.59
C TYR A 328 23.30 4.77 -7.74
N LYS A 329 24.32 5.63 -7.82
CA LYS A 329 24.47 6.59 -8.92
C LYS A 329 24.63 5.92 -10.28
N ALA A 330 25.33 4.79 -10.35
CA ALA A 330 25.50 4.06 -11.59
C ALA A 330 24.20 3.36 -12.02
N VAL A 331 23.42 2.85 -11.05
CA VAL A 331 22.09 2.27 -11.31
C VAL A 331 21.11 3.32 -11.83
N LEU A 332 21.10 4.51 -11.23
CA LEU A 332 20.25 5.62 -11.67
C LEU A 332 20.66 6.19 -13.04
N GLU A 333 21.96 6.21 -13.36
CA GLU A 333 22.41 6.59 -14.70
C GLU A 333 22.02 5.53 -15.75
N ASP A 334 22.12 4.23 -15.45
CA ASP A 334 21.62 3.17 -16.35
C ASP A 334 20.11 3.28 -16.59
N LEU A 335 19.35 3.68 -15.56
CA LEU A 335 17.92 3.97 -15.69
C LEU A 335 17.65 5.17 -16.60
N ARG A 336 18.45 6.24 -16.44
CA ARG A 336 18.38 7.43 -17.31
C ARG A 336 18.68 7.07 -18.76
N GLU A 337 19.73 6.29 -19.00
CA GLU A 337 20.11 5.79 -20.32
C GLU A 337 19.02 4.92 -20.93
N LEU A 338 18.39 4.05 -20.12
CA LEU A 338 17.23 3.25 -20.54
C LEU A 338 16.10 4.17 -21.01
N ALA A 339 15.64 5.09 -20.16
CA ALA A 339 14.51 5.94 -20.46
C ALA A 339 14.77 6.89 -21.64
N ALA A 340 15.96 7.48 -21.73
CA ALA A 340 16.30 8.41 -22.82
C ALA A 340 16.57 7.71 -24.16
N GLY A 341 17.10 6.48 -24.12
CA GLY A 341 17.53 5.73 -25.31
C GLY A 341 16.50 4.76 -25.87
N TYR A 342 15.37 4.55 -25.19
CA TYR A 342 14.35 3.60 -25.61
C TYR A 342 13.59 4.06 -26.87
N ASP A 343 13.33 3.13 -27.80
CA ASP A 343 12.51 3.39 -28.98
C ASP A 343 11.02 3.25 -28.62
N TYR A 344 10.41 4.35 -28.18
CA TYR A 344 9.02 4.38 -27.74
C TYR A 344 8.02 4.13 -28.88
N GLU A 345 8.39 4.44 -30.13
CA GLU A 345 7.54 4.17 -31.29
C GLU A 345 7.46 2.65 -31.58
N ALA A 346 8.57 1.93 -31.40
CA ALA A 346 8.63 0.48 -31.56
C ALA A 346 7.76 -0.29 -30.54
N ILE A 347 7.27 0.35 -29.48
CA ILE A 347 6.32 -0.28 -28.54
C ILE A 347 5.05 -0.72 -29.27
N TYR A 348 4.60 0.05 -30.27
CA TYR A 348 3.38 -0.23 -31.00
C TYR A 348 3.57 -1.29 -32.11
N ASP A 349 4.80 -1.69 -32.39
CA ASP A 349 5.10 -2.82 -33.28
C ASP A 349 4.73 -4.15 -32.61
N ASN A 350 4.38 -5.16 -33.39
CA ASN A 350 4.02 -6.50 -32.91
C ASN A 350 3.10 -6.47 -31.67
N TRP A 351 1.91 -5.89 -31.84
CA TRP A 351 0.92 -5.63 -30.78
C TRP A 351 0.60 -6.83 -29.86
N TYR A 352 0.71 -8.05 -30.38
CA TYR A 352 0.33 -9.29 -29.69
C TYR A 352 1.52 -10.10 -29.15
N ASP A 353 2.75 -9.61 -29.34
CA ASP A 353 3.97 -10.29 -28.85
C ASP A 353 4.17 -10.08 -27.34
#